data_AF-A0A537U6H3-F1
#
_entry.id   AF-A0A537U6H3-F1
#
_cell.length_a   1.000
_cell.length_b   1.000
_cell.length_c   1.000
_cell.angle_alpha   90.00
_cell.angle_beta   90.00
_cell.angle_gamma   90.00
#
_symmetry.space_group_name_H-M   'P 1'
#
loop_
_entity.id
_entity.type
_entity.pdbx_description
1 polymer ?
#
loop_
_entity_poly.entity_id
_entity_poly.type
_entity_poly.pdbx_seq_one_letter_code
_entity_poly.pdbx_strand_id
1 'polypeptide(L)' 'VVAFSVGEEELAGIDTKPLLGHLAAWNYFQSIKNPANEKFIKAWQAYTKNPKRVTNDPMEAHVIGFEMWVKAVEKVKS' A
#
# COMPACT_ATOMS: atom_id res chain seq x y z
N VAL A 1 -16.88 -8.51 -15.14
CA VAL A 1 -15.75 -9.15 -14.43
C VAL A 1 -15.94 -8.90 -12.95
N VAL A 2 -16.09 -9.95 -12.15
CA VAL A 2 -16.03 -9.83 -10.69
C VAL A 2 -14.65 -10.31 -10.29
N ALA A 3 -13.74 -9.35 -10.07
CA ALA A 3 -12.41 -9.63 -9.52
C ALA A 3 -12.40 -9.14 -8.07
N PHE A 4 -12.39 -10.09 -7.14
CA PHE A 4 -12.17 -9.83 -5.72
C PHE A 4 -10.66 -9.67 -5.54
N SER A 5 -10.19 -8.46 -5.23
CA SER A 5 -8.81 -8.14 -4.82
C SER A 5 -7.74 -8.05 -5.93
N VAL A 6 -7.80 -7.01 -6.77
CA VAL A 6 -6.68 -6.56 -7.62
C VAL A 6 -6.21 -5.19 -7.13
N GLY A 7 -5.00 -5.10 -6.61
CA GLY A 7 -4.36 -3.87 -6.14
C GLY A 7 -3.26 -3.38 -7.09
N GLU A 8 -2.58 -2.30 -6.69
CA GLU A 8 -1.58 -1.63 -7.54
C GLU A 8 -0.42 -2.56 -7.96
N GLU A 9 -0.01 -3.48 -7.08
CA GLU A 9 1.05 -4.45 -7.37
C GLU A 9 0.64 -5.46 -8.45
N GLU A 10 -0.61 -5.94 -8.45
CA GLU A 10 -1.13 -6.80 -9.51
C GLU A 10 -1.26 -6.04 -10.84
N LEU A 11 -1.65 -4.76 -10.79
CA LEU A 11 -1.77 -3.91 -11.97
C LEU A 11 -0.42 -3.58 -12.62
N ALA A 12 0.67 -3.55 -11.85
CA ALA A 12 2.00 -3.28 -12.38
C ALA A 12 2.50 -4.36 -13.36
N GLY A 13 1.92 -5.57 -13.32
CA GLY A 13 2.31 -6.71 -14.15
C GLY A 13 1.51 -6.93 -15.44
N ILE A 14 0.50 -6.11 -15.74
CA ILE A 14 -0.45 -6.36 -16.85
C ILE A 14 -0.67 -5.13 -17.74
N ASP A 15 -1.23 -5.34 -18.95
CA ASP A 15 -1.72 -4.23 -19.77
C ASP A 15 -2.96 -3.61 -19.12
N THR A 16 -2.83 -2.37 -18.66
CA THR A 16 -3.88 -1.66 -17.94
C THR A 16 -4.79 -0.84 -18.86
N LYS A 17 -4.52 -0.76 -20.17
CA LYS A 17 -5.39 -0.01 -21.12
C LYS A 17 -6.85 -0.46 -21.08
N PRO A 18 -7.18 -1.76 -21.00
CA PRO A 18 -8.57 -2.21 -20.93
C PRO A 18 -9.26 -1.89 -19.60
N LEU A 19 -8.50 -1.47 -18.58
CA LEU A 19 -9.01 -1.20 -17.23
C LEU A 19 -9.34 0.27 -17.01
N LEU A 20 -9.10 1.14 -17.99
CA LEU A 20 -9.47 2.55 -17.92
C LEU A 20 -10.99 2.71 -17.75
N GLY A 21 -11.40 3.44 -16.71
CA GLY A 21 -12.80 3.64 -16.35
C GLY A 21 -13.38 2.58 -15.41
N HIS A 22 -12.62 1.54 -15.05
CA HIS A 22 -13.04 0.62 -13.99
C HIS A 22 -12.98 1.30 -12.63
N LEU A 23 -14.01 1.06 -11.80
CA LEU A 23 -14.07 1.56 -10.44
C LEU A 23 -13.37 0.57 -9.50
N ALA A 24 -12.59 1.10 -8.57
CA ALA A 24 -11.97 0.37 -7.48
C ALA A 24 -12.39 0.98 -6.14
N ALA A 25 -12.54 0.15 -5.12
CA ALA A 25 -12.88 0.56 -3.76
C ALA A 25 -11.98 -0.19 -2.77
N TRP A 26 -11.22 0.57 -1.99
CA TRP A 26 -10.22 0.09 -1.02
C TRP A 26 -10.15 1.09 0.15
N ASN A 27 -9.59 0.67 1.29
CA ASN A 27 -9.39 1.58 2.43
C ASN A 27 -8.19 2.52 2.19
N TYR A 28 -7.25 2.09 1.35
CA TYR A 28 -6.07 2.82 0.97
C TYR A 28 -5.84 2.77 -0.55
N PHE A 29 -5.30 3.86 -1.08
CA PHE A 29 -4.72 3.92 -2.42
C PHE A 29 -3.39 4.65 -2.34
N GLN A 30 -2.36 4.13 -3.04
CA GLN A 30 -1.05 4.79 -3.09
C GLN A 30 -1.12 6.23 -3.62
N SER A 31 -2.11 6.54 -4.47
CA SER A 31 -2.28 7.85 -5.08
C SER A 31 -2.82 8.94 -4.13
N ILE A 32 -3.23 8.59 -2.91
CA ILE A 32 -3.73 9.57 -1.92
C ILE A 32 -2.63 10.57 -1.57
N LYS A 33 -2.93 11.86 -1.70
CA LYS A 33 -1.97 12.93 -1.44
C LYS A 33 -2.04 13.41 0.01
N ASN A 34 -1.11 12.95 0.84
CA ASN A 34 -0.88 13.50 2.18
C ASN A 34 0.57 13.25 2.64
N PRO A 35 1.07 14.01 3.64
CA PRO A 35 2.46 13.90 4.09
C PRO A 35 2.85 12.53 4.65
N ALA A 36 1.91 11.81 5.28
CA ALA A 36 2.18 10.48 5.84
C ALA A 36 2.40 9.45 4.74
N ASN A 37 1.55 9.46 3.71
CA ASN A 37 1.65 8.59 2.56
C ASN A 37 2.91 8.88 1.73
N GLU A 38 3.25 10.15 1.51
CA GLU A 38 4.50 10.51 0.82
C GLU A 38 5.74 9.96 1.55
N LYS A 39 5.75 10.03 2.89
CA LYS A 39 6.83 9.45 3.71
C LYS A 39 6.86 7.93 3.58
N PHE A 40 5.70 7.29 3.63
CA PHE A 40 5.58 5.83 3.48
C PHE A 40 6.10 5.36 2.11
N ILE A 41 5.65 5.97 1.02
CA ILE A 41 6.09 5.65 -0.35
C ILE A 41 7.60 5.83 -0.50
N LYS A 42 8.16 6.93 0.02
CA LYS A 42 9.62 7.16 -0.01
C LYS A 42 10.39 6.07 0.74
N ALA A 43 9.93 5.69 1.94
CA ALA A 43 10.55 4.62 2.71
C ALA A 43 10.44 3.28 1.99
N TRP A 44 9.29 2.98 1.39
CA TRP A 44 9.03 1.75 0.65
C TRP A 44 9.93 1.63 -0.59
N GLN A 45 10.02 2.68 -1.40
CA GLN A 45 10.88 2.73 -2.59
C GLN A 45 12.36 2.63 -2.22
N ALA A 46 12.78 3.24 -1.10
CA ALA A 46 14.14 3.11 -0.59
C ALA A 46 14.45 1.68 -0.11
N TYR A 47 13.54 1.06 0.65
CA TYR A 47 13.67 -0.32 1.13
C TYR A 47 13.78 -1.32 -0.03
N THR A 48 12.90 -1.19 -1.02
CA THR A 48 12.88 -2.06 -2.21
C THR A 48 13.95 -1.70 -3.25
N LYS A 49 14.65 -0.57 -3.05
CA LYS A 49 15.65 -0.03 -3.99
C LYS A 49 15.10 0.15 -5.40
N ASN A 50 13.81 0.49 -5.50
CA ASN A 50 13.12 0.63 -6.77
C ASN A 50 12.15 1.83 -6.72
N PRO A 51 12.47 2.94 -7.43
CA PRO A 51 11.64 4.14 -7.43
C PRO A 51 10.30 3.97 -8.15
N LYS A 52 10.09 2.87 -8.86
CA LYS A 52 8.83 2.53 -9.54
C LYS A 52 8.00 1.51 -8.76
N ARG A 53 8.51 1.00 -7.65
CA ARG A 53 7.78 0.00 -6.84
C ARG A 53 6.54 0.65 -6.24
N VAL A 54 5.43 -0.07 -6.31
CA VAL A 54 4.17 0.37 -5.74
C VAL A 54 3.89 -0.40 -4.46
N THR A 55 2.90 0.04 -3.70
CA THR A 55 2.33 -0.65 -2.55
C THR A 55 0.82 -0.71 -2.77
N ASN A 56 0.15 -1.62 -2.08
CA ASN A 56 -1.30 -1.76 -2.10
C ASN A 56 -1.87 -1.69 -0.67
N ASP A 57 -3.20 -1.72 -0.58
CA ASP A 57 -3.97 -1.64 0.67
C ASP A 57 -3.57 -2.73 1.70
N PRO A 58 -3.45 -4.03 1.36
CA PRO A 58 -3.00 -5.04 2.32
C PRO A 58 -1.59 -4.81 2.87
N MET A 59 -0.67 -4.30 2.05
CA MET A 59 0.69 -4.01 2.47
C MET A 59 0.74 -2.82 3.44
N GLU A 60 -0.03 -1.77 3.17
CA GLU A 60 -0.17 -0.61 4.08
C GLU A 60 -0.80 -1.03 5.41
N ALA A 61 -1.88 -1.81 5.37
CA ALA A 61 -2.55 -2.32 6.55
C ALA A 61 -1.62 -3.18 7.41
N HIS A 62 -0.73 -3.96 6.80
CA HIS A 62 0.26 -4.75 7.51
C HIS A 62 1.29 -3.87 8.23
N VAL A 63 1.80 -2.82 7.59
CA VAL A 63 2.76 -1.88 8.19
C VAL A 63 2.15 -1.20 9.42
N ILE A 64 0.92 -0.70 9.29
CA ILE A 64 0.22 -0.06 10.42
C ILE A 64 -0.07 -1.06 11.53
N GLY A 65 -0.64 -2.21 11.19
CA GLY A 65 -1.02 -3.24 12.17
C GLY A 65 0.18 -3.75 12.97
N PHE A 66 1.33 -3.96 12.30
CA PHE A 66 2.54 -4.40 12.97
C PHE A 66 3.15 -3.29 13.84
N GLU A 67 3.18 -2.03 13.38
CA GLU A 67 3.63 -0.90 14.18
C GLU A 67 2.77 -0.73 15.45
N MET A 68 1.45 -0.88 15.34
CA MET A 68 0.53 -0.86 16.48
C MET A 68 0.84 -1.99 17.48
N TRP A 69 1.10 -3.20 16.99
CA TRP A 69 1.47 -4.33 17.84
C TRP A 69 2.79 -4.08 18.58
N VAL A 70 3.83 -3.58 17.88
CA VAL A 70 5.13 -3.24 18.50
C VAL A 70 4.92 -2.23 19.63
N LYS A 71 4.18 -1.14 19.38
CA LYS A 71 3.88 -0.12 20.40
C LYS A 71 3.15 -0.70 21.61
N ALA A 72 2.24 -1.66 21.40
CA ALA A 72 1.54 -2.33 22.50
C ALA A 72 2.49 -3.17 23.36
N VAL A 73 3.42 -3.90 22.74
CA VAL A 73 4.43 -4.71 23.44
C VAL A 73 5.43 -3.83 24.20
N GLU A 74 5.85 -2.71 23.62
CA GLU A 74 6.76 -1.76 24.28
C GLU A 74 6.12 -1.12 25.51
N LYS A 75 4.84 -0.76 25.42
CA LYS A 75 4.09 -0.15 26.53
C LYS A 75 3.96 -1.03 27.77
N VAL A 76 3.96 -2.35 27.62
CA VAL A 76 3.84 -3.28 28.76
C VAL A 76 5.20 -3.72 29.33
N LYS A 77 6.31 -3.32 28.70
CA LYS A 77 7.68 -3.59 29.18
C LYS A 77 8.20 -2.55 30.18
N SER A 78 7.56 -1.38 30.26
CA SER A 78 7.81 -0.33 31.26
C SER A 78 7.01 -0.55 32.53
#